data_AF-A0A228IJ71-F1
#
_entry.id   AF-A0A228IJ71-F1
#
_cell.length_a   1.000
_cell.length_b   1.000
_cell.length_c   1.000
_cell.angle_alpha   90.00
_cell.angle_beta   90.00
_cell.angle_gamma   90.00
#
_symmetry.space_group_name_H-M   'P 1'
#
loop_
_entity.id
_entity.type
_entity.pdbx_description
1 polymer ?
#
loop_
_entity_poly.entity_id
_entity_poly.type
_entity_poly.pdbx_seq_one_letter_code
_entity_poly.pdbx_strand_id
1 'polypeptide(L)'
;MSASACILYSDVPERLLVSAIRHFDGITGADLIAFDECPFSGEIAETEHGMQVAFPWPRNRTMRHAIGDWLTHHGINFTVVM
;
A
#
# COMPACT_ATOMS: atom_id res chain seq x y z
N MET A 1 -13.01 13.55 1.04
CA MET A 1 -13.12 12.10 1.28
C MET A 1 -12.24 11.39 0.28
N SER A 2 -11.00 11.17 0.71
CA SER A 2 -9.99 10.32 0.08
C SER A 2 -10.08 8.97 0.76
N ALA A 3 -10.31 7.92 -0.01
CA ALA A 3 -10.30 6.57 0.51
C ALA A 3 -8.89 5.98 0.37
N SER A 4 -8.55 5.04 1.26
CA SER A 4 -7.27 4.34 1.25
C SER A 4 -7.46 2.85 1.44
N ALA A 5 -6.70 2.05 0.71
CA ALA A 5 -6.57 0.61 0.97
C ALA A 5 -5.41 0.39 1.92
N CYS A 6 -5.71 -0.13 3.10
CA CYS A 6 -4.74 -0.35 4.15
C CYS A 6 -4.42 -1.85 4.27
N ILE A 7 -3.14 -2.18 4.33
CA ILE A 7 -2.62 -3.54 4.51
C ILE A 7 -1.65 -3.59 5.69
N LEU A 8 -1.55 -4.72 6.38
CA LEU A 8 -0.50 -4.92 7.37
C LEU A 8 0.81 -5.24 6.66
N TYR A 9 1.91 -4.64 7.13
CA TYR A 9 3.24 -4.92 6.58
C TYR A 9 3.63 -6.39 6.76
N SER A 10 3.17 -7.02 7.84
CA SER A 10 3.35 -8.46 8.11
C SER A 10 2.67 -9.39 7.11
N ASP A 11 1.63 -8.90 6.44
CA ASP A 11 0.85 -9.70 5.48
C ASP A 11 1.44 -9.63 4.07
N VAL A 12 2.49 -8.81 3.87
CA VAL A 12 3.16 -8.67 2.58
C VAL A 12 4.11 -9.86 2.38
N PRO A 13 3.99 -10.62 1.28
CA PRO A 13 4.92 -11.70 0.94
C PRO A 13 6.38 -11.24 0.91
N GLU A 14 7.29 -12.02 1.50
CA GLU A 14 8.73 -11.70 1.59
C GLU A 14 9.35 -11.35 0.23
N ARG A 15 8.94 -12.04 -0.84
CA ARG A 15 9.40 -11.76 -2.21
C ARG A 15 9.19 -10.30 -2.64
N LEU A 16 8.07 -9.69 -2.23
CA LEU A 16 7.75 -8.30 -2.56
C LEU A 16 8.53 -7.33 -1.66
N LEU A 17 8.83 -7.73 -0.42
CA LEU A 17 9.63 -6.93 0.50
C LEU A 17 11.09 -6.83 0.04
N VAL A 18 11.64 -7.90 -0.54
CA VAL A 18 13.03 -7.93 -1.02
C VAL A 18 13.26 -6.96 -2.18
N SER A 19 12.28 -6.82 -3.08
CA SER A 19 12.35 -5.90 -4.21
C SER A 19 11.69 -4.54 -3.96
N ALA A 20 11.07 -4.35 -2.78
CA ALA A 20 10.44 -3.10 -2.45
C ALA A 20 11.45 -1.95 -2.38
N ILE A 21 11.05 -0.81 -2.95
CA ILE A 21 11.82 0.43 -2.86
C ILE A 21 11.18 1.30 -1.79
N ARG A 22 11.97 1.71 -0.80
CA ARG A 22 11.55 2.66 0.23
C ARG A 22 12.12 4.03 -0.05
N HIS A 23 11.31 5.06 0.17
CA HIS A 23 11.70 6.44 0.00
C HIS A 23 11.13 7.28 1.13
N PHE A 24 12.02 7.91 1.90
CA PHE A 24 11.62 8.88 2.90
C PHE A 24 11.59 10.28 2.27
N ASP A 25 10.41 10.91 2.26
CA ASP A 25 10.26 12.29 1.84
C ASP A 25 10.54 13.22 3.03
N GLY A 26 11.70 13.89 3.01
CA GLY A 26 12.12 14.80 4.06
C GLY A 26 11.32 16.11 4.15
N ILE A 27 10.46 16.43 3.16
CA ILE A 27 9.61 17.63 3.18
C ILE A 27 8.29 17.34 3.89
N THR A 28 7.67 16.20 3.58
CA THR A 28 6.38 15.80 4.16
C THR A 28 6.53 14.95 5.42
N GLY A 29 7.70 14.34 5.62
CA GLY A 29 7.95 13.36 6.68
C GLY A 29 7.36 11.99 6.39
N ALA A 30 6.83 11.74 5.19
CA ALA A 30 6.22 10.48 4.81
C ALA A 30 7.26 9.41 4.47
N ASP A 31 7.07 8.20 4.98
CA ASP A 31 7.85 7.02 4.59
C ASP A 31 7.07 6.26 3.51
N LEU A 32 7.53 6.33 2.28
CA LEU A 32 6.86 5.75 1.12
C LEU A 32 7.48 4.39 0.77
N ILE A 33 6.65 3.48 0.31
CA ILE A 33 7.05 2.17 -0.21
C ILE A 33 6.42 1.91 -1.57
N ALA A 34 7.24 1.48 -2.52
CA ALA A 34 6.81 1.01 -3.82
C ALA A 34 7.11 -0.48 -3.93
N PHE A 35 6.11 -1.26 -4.31
CA PHE A 35 6.24 -2.68 -4.56
C PHE A 35 6.30 -2.95 -6.06
N ASP A 36 6.95 -4.05 -6.44
CA ASP A 36 6.98 -4.50 -7.81
C ASP A 36 5.57 -4.68 -8.38
N GLU A 37 5.37 -4.16 -9.59
CA GLU A 37 4.13 -4.23 -10.35
C GLU A 37 2.91 -3.57 -9.67
N CYS A 38 3.09 -2.95 -8.50
CA CYS A 38 2.02 -2.21 -7.84
C CYS A 38 1.79 -0.88 -8.57
N PRO A 39 0.53 -0.54 -8.92
CA PRO A 39 0.24 0.68 -9.66
C PRO A 39 0.46 1.97 -8.85
N PHE A 40 0.64 1.88 -7.53
CA PHE A 40 0.78 3.02 -6.64
C PHE A 40 1.87 2.78 -5.59
N SER A 41 2.51 3.85 -5.14
CA SER A 41 3.27 3.83 -3.89
C SER A 41 2.31 3.88 -2.71
N GLY A 42 2.63 3.11 -1.67
CA GLY A 42 1.98 3.19 -0.37
C GLY A 42 2.76 4.10 0.57
N GLU A 43 2.07 4.56 1.60
CA GLU A 43 2.66 5.26 2.75
C GLU A 43 2.68 4.32 3.94
N ILE A 44 3.83 4.22 4.59
CA ILE A 44 4.04 3.45 5.79
C ILE A 44 3.64 4.30 7.00
N ALA A 45 2.75 3.75 7.82
CA ALA A 45 2.38 4.34 9.10
C ALA A 45 2.50 3.30 10.21
N GLU A 46 3.03 3.72 11.36
CA GLU A 46 3.02 2.90 12.58
C GLU A 46 1.67 3.08 13.29
N THR A 47 0.98 1.97 13.54
CA THR A 47 -0.32 1.95 14.23
C THR A 47 -0.22 1.12 15.51
N GLU A 48 -1.22 1.20 16.39
CA GLU A 48 -1.29 0.37 17.61
C GLU A 48 -1.27 -1.14 17.32
N HIS A 49 -1.65 -1.54 16.10
CA HIS A 49 -1.67 -2.93 15.64
C HIS A 49 -0.41 -3.32 14.84
N GLY A 50 0.59 -2.43 14.77
CA GLY A 50 1.84 -2.62 14.05
C GLY A 50 1.96 -1.72 12.82
N MET A 51 2.94 -2.05 11.97
CA MET A 51 3.25 -1.29 10.76
C MET A 51 2.21 -1.57 9.67
N GLN A 52 1.57 -0.51 9.18
CA GLN A 52 0.56 -0.55 8.14
C GLN A 52 1.06 0.18 6.90
N VAL A 53 0.66 -0.29 5.72
CA VAL A 53 0.88 0.43 4.46
C VAL A 53 -0.48 0.86 3.92
N ALA A 54 -0.64 2.16 3.68
CA ALA A 54 -1.83 2.76 3.12
C ALA A 54 -1.58 3.16 1.66
N PHE A 55 -2.41 2.64 0.76
CA PHE A 55 -2.39 3.02 -0.65
C PHE A 55 -3.58 3.92 -0.97
N PRO A 56 -3.44 4.85 -1.92
CA PRO A 56 -4.57 5.62 -2.41
C PRO A 56 -5.63 4.69 -3.03
N TRP A 57 -6.90 4.89 -2.68
CA TRP A 57 -8.03 4.17 -3.28
C TRP A 57 -8.80 5.09 -4.23
N PRO A 58 -8.45 5.08 -5.54
CA PRO A 58 -8.96 6.06 -6.48
C PRO A 58 -10.45 5.89 -6.78
N ARG A 59 -11.09 7.00 -7.16
CA ARG A 59 -12.46 7.01 -7.70
C ARG A 59 -12.54 6.45 -9.11
N ASN A 60 -11.47 6.60 -9.88
CA ASN A 60 -11.38 6.02 -11.21
C ASN A 60 -11.48 4.50 -11.12
N ARG A 61 -12.48 3.93 -11.80
CA ARG A 61 -12.79 2.50 -11.75
C ARG A 61 -11.61 1.63 -12.22
N THR A 62 -10.96 1.99 -13.32
CA THR A 62 -9.85 1.23 -13.89
C THR A 62 -8.68 1.18 -12.92
N MET A 63 -8.31 2.33 -12.36
CA MET A 63 -7.22 2.42 -11.39
C MET A 63 -7.53 1.67 -10.09
N ARG A 64 -8.79 1.71 -9.65
CA ARG A 64 -9.26 0.98 -8.46
C ARG A 64 -9.17 -0.53 -8.67
N HIS A 65 -9.58 -1.02 -9.83
CA HIS A 65 -9.44 -2.44 -10.16
C HIS A 65 -7.97 -2.83 -10.26
N ALA A 66 -7.11 -2.01 -10.86
CA ALA A 66 -5.68 -2.30 -10.95
C ALA A 66 -5.03 -2.54 -9.56
N ILE A 67 -5.31 -1.70 -8.56
CA ILE A 67 -4.79 -1.92 -7.21
C ILE A 67 -5.48 -3.10 -6.50
N GLY A 68 -6.79 -3.25 -6.64
CA GLY A 68 -7.54 -4.37 -6.04
C GLY A 68 -7.10 -5.73 -6.58
N ASP A 69 -6.88 -5.81 -7.89
CA ASP A 69 -6.41 -7.02 -8.58
C ASP A 69 -4.98 -7.34 -8.15
N TRP A 70 -4.10 -6.35 -8.02
CA TRP A 70 -2.73 -6.55 -7.51
C TRP A 70 -2.72 -7.10 -6.08
N LEU A 71 -3.49 -6.49 -5.17
CA LEU A 71 -3.60 -6.96 -3.79
C LEU A 71 -4.11 -8.40 -3.71
N THR A 72 -5.13 -8.72 -4.52
CA THR A 72 -5.74 -10.06 -4.57
C THR A 72 -4.79 -11.08 -5.21
N HIS A 73 -4.05 -10.71 -6.25
CA HIS A 73 -3.08 -11.57 -6.93
C HIS A 73 -1.97 -12.04 -5.98
N HIS A 74 -1.51 -11.17 -5.09
CA HIS A 74 -0.50 -11.49 -4.10
C HIS A 74 -1.06 -12.11 -2.80
N GLY A 75 -2.39 -12.25 -2.69
CA GLY A 75 -3.04 -12.83 -1.51
C GLY A 75 -2.94 -11.95 -0.27
N ILE A 76 -2.86 -10.62 -0.43
CA ILE A 76 -2.69 -9.67 0.65
C ILE A 76 -4.06 -9.27 1.21
N ASN A 77 -4.25 -9.39 2.52
CA ASN A 77 -5.45 -8.88 3.17
C ASN A 77 -5.44 -7.36 3.19
N PHE A 78 -6.54 -6.74 2.77
CA PHE A 78 -6.67 -5.29 2.74
C PHE A 78 -8.04 -4.83 3.24
N THR A 79 -8.05 -3.66 3.88
CA THR A 79 -9.27 -2.96 4.28
C THR A 79 -9.33 -1.61 3.58
N VAL A 80 -10.48 -1.27 3.00
CA VAL A 80 -10.69 0.06 2.42
C VAL A 80 -11.36 0.97 3.44
N VAL A 81 -10.71 2.08 3.79
CA VAL A 81 -11.22 3.12 4.69
C VAL A 81 -11.56 4.37 3.86
N MET A 82 -12.65 5.07 4.18
CA MET A 82 -13.25 6.15 3.38
C MET A 82 -13.11 7.54 4.01
#